data_AF-A0A520JD80-F1
#
_entry.id   AF-A0A520JD80-F1
#
_cell.length_a   1.000
_cell.length_b   1.000
_cell.length_c   1.000
_cell.angle_alpha   90.00
_cell.angle_beta   90.00
_cell.angle_gamma   90.00
#
_symmetry.space_group_name_H-M   'P 1'
#
loop_
_entity.id
_entity.type
_entity.pdbx_description
1 polymer ?
#
loop_
_entity_poly.entity_id
_entity_poly.type
_entity_poly.pdbx_seq_one_letter_code
_entity_poly.pdbx_strand_id
1 'polypeptide(L)'
;MTKPLARIAAALERLSPPQAESADPSAHQAYVWRGVALEPVRAFRPLPLDRLHGIDAQKAALLATAERLADGAAAHDVLLWGARGSGKSALVKSVTG
;
A
#
# COMPACT_ATOMS: atom_id res chain seq x y z
N MET A 1 -20.80 -32.68 23.76
CA MET A 1 -21.72 -31.87 22.91
C MET A 1 -21.00 -31.11 21.77
N THR A 2 -19.74 -31.43 21.43
CA THR A 2 -18.90 -30.70 20.44
C THR A 2 -18.94 -31.25 19.01
N LYS A 3 -19.45 -32.46 18.79
CA LYS A 3 -19.50 -33.12 17.47
C LYS A 3 -20.25 -32.30 16.38
N PRO A 4 -21.37 -31.62 16.67
CA PRO A 4 -22.09 -30.85 15.64
C PRO A 4 -21.27 -29.64 15.17
N LEU A 5 -20.64 -28.91 16.10
CA LEU A 5 -19.81 -27.75 15.79
C LEU A 5 -18.58 -28.13 14.96
N ALA A 6 -17.93 -29.26 15.29
CA ALA A 6 -16.80 -29.77 14.49
C ALA A 6 -17.21 -30.17 13.07
N ARG A 7 -18.40 -30.77 12.88
CA ARG A 7 -18.92 -31.11 11.56
C ARG A 7 -19.26 -29.86 10.74
N ILE A 8 -19.80 -28.83 11.38
CA ILE A 8 -20.09 -27.53 10.76
C ILE A 8 -18.78 -26.85 10.35
N ALA A 9 -17.79 -26.77 11.24
CA ALA A 9 -16.48 -26.20 10.94
C ALA A 9 -15.82 -26.90 9.74
N ALA A 10 -15.77 -28.23 9.74
CA ALA A 10 -15.21 -29.00 8.62
C ALA A 10 -15.99 -28.81 7.30
N ALA A 11 -17.31 -28.59 7.38
CA ALA A 11 -18.11 -28.27 6.19
C ALA A 11 -17.82 -26.86 5.67
N LEU A 12 -17.66 -25.88 6.57
CA LEU A 12 -17.28 -24.52 6.22
C LEU A 12 -15.86 -24.45 5.63
N GLU A 13 -14.91 -25.20 6.18
CA GLU A 13 -13.54 -25.29 5.63
C GLU A 13 -13.52 -25.83 4.20
N ARG A 14 -14.34 -26.83 3.88
CA ARG A 14 -14.47 -27.36 2.50
C ARG A 14 -15.16 -26.39 1.54
N LEU A 15 -16.01 -25.50 2.05
CA LEU A 15 -16.73 -24.50 1.26
C LEU A 15 -15.95 -23.19 1.11
N SER A 16 -14.97 -22.94 1.99
CA SER A 16 -14.13 -21.76 1.90
C SER A 16 -13.27 -21.83 0.64
N PRO A 17 -13.29 -20.78 -0.21
CA PRO A 17 -12.35 -20.70 -1.31
C PRO A 17 -10.92 -20.66 -0.75
N PRO A 18 -9.94 -21.24 -1.47
CA PRO A 18 -8.54 -21.11 -1.08
C PRO A 18 -8.17 -19.64 -0.91
N GLN A 19 -7.33 -19.35 0.09
CA GLN A 19 -6.84 -17.98 0.28
C GLN A 19 -6.21 -17.49 -1.02
N ALA A 20 -6.56 -16.27 -1.43
CA ALA A 20 -5.96 -15.66 -2.59
C ALA A 20 -4.45 -15.53 -2.35
N GLU A 21 -3.66 -16.02 -3.31
CA GLU A 21 -2.21 -15.86 -3.27
C GLU A 21 -1.86 -14.37 -3.28
N SER A 22 -0.84 -14.00 -2.51
CA SER A 22 -0.32 -12.64 -2.52
C SER A 22 0.26 -12.32 -3.89
N ALA A 23 -0.04 -11.14 -4.41
CA ALA A 23 0.55 -10.68 -5.66
C ALA A 23 2.08 -10.54 -5.53
N ASP A 24 2.78 -10.85 -6.62
CA ASP A 24 4.21 -10.56 -6.78
C ASP A 24 4.43 -9.04 -6.61
N PRO A 25 5.24 -8.59 -5.62
CA PRO A 25 5.54 -7.19 -5.38
C PRO A 25 6.26 -6.46 -6.52
N SER A 26 6.76 -7.17 -7.53
CA SER A 26 7.45 -6.60 -8.69
C SER A 26 6.59 -6.47 -9.95
N ALA A 27 5.38 -7.07 -9.96
CA ALA A 27 4.52 -7.14 -11.15
C ALA A 27 3.69 -5.87 -11.45
N HIS A 28 3.52 -4.97 -10.48
CA HIS A 28 2.66 -3.79 -10.56
C HIS A 28 3.27 -2.60 -9.81
N GLN A 29 2.83 -1.39 -10.16
CA GLN A 29 3.38 -0.15 -9.59
C GLN A 29 2.93 0.12 -8.15
N ALA A 30 1.80 -0.45 -7.72
CA ALA A 30 1.27 -0.23 -6.37
C ALA A 30 0.39 -1.38 -5.90
N TYR A 31 0.36 -1.55 -4.57
CA TYR A 31 -0.35 -2.62 -3.89
C TYR A 31 -1.11 -2.10 -2.68
N VAL A 32 -2.17 -2.81 -2.31
CA VAL A 32 -2.85 -2.65 -1.02
C VAL A 32 -2.71 -3.94 -0.22
N TRP A 33 -2.27 -3.82 1.03
CA TRP A 33 -2.25 -4.93 1.96
C TRP A 33 -3.64 -5.12 2.58
N ARG A 34 -4.23 -6.31 2.44
CA ARG A 34 -5.54 -6.65 3.04
C ARG A 34 -5.42 -7.61 4.22
N GLY A 35 -4.36 -7.49 5.00
CA GLY A 35 -4.14 -8.31 6.20
C GLY A 35 -3.60 -9.71 5.93
N VAL A 36 -3.95 -10.32 4.80
CA VAL A 36 -3.51 -11.68 4.42
C VAL A 36 -2.70 -11.73 3.13
N ALA A 37 -2.90 -10.77 2.23
CA ALA A 37 -2.29 -10.78 0.90
C ALA A 37 -2.09 -9.35 0.37
N LEU A 38 -1.10 -9.19 -0.51
CA LEU A 38 -0.97 -8.01 -1.36
C LEU A 38 -1.93 -8.14 -2.55
N GLU A 39 -2.74 -7.12 -2.75
CA GLU A 39 -3.58 -6.99 -3.94
C GLU A 39 -3.06 -5.84 -4.82
N PRO A 40 -2.99 -6.03 -6.14
CA PRO A 40 -2.50 -5.00 -7.04
C PRO A 40 -3.53 -3.89 -7.22
N VAL A 41 -3.06 -2.64 -7.19
CA VAL A 41 -3.88 -1.46 -7.49
C VAL A 41 -3.96 -1.30 -9.01
N ARG A 42 -5.01 -1.87 -9.63
CA ARG A 42 -5.18 -1.92 -11.10
C ARG A 42 -5.24 -0.55 -11.79
N ALA A 43 -5.64 0.50 -11.09
CA ALA A 43 -5.78 1.86 -11.62
C ALA A 43 -4.84 2.85 -10.92
N PHE A 44 -3.59 2.46 -10.69
CA PHE A 44 -2.59 3.35 -10.12
C PHE A 44 -2.23 4.45 -11.13
N ARG A 45 -2.67 5.68 -10.85
CA ARG A 45 -2.41 6.88 -11.64
C ARG A 45 -2.06 8.02 -10.69
N PRO A 46 -0.79 8.14 -10.27
CA PRO A 46 -0.36 9.23 -9.41
C PRO A 46 -0.49 10.57 -10.15
N LEU A 47 -0.65 11.66 -9.39
CA LEU A 47 -0.57 13.00 -9.95
C LEU A 47 0.91 13.36 -10.15
N PRO A 48 1.27 14.09 -11.21
CA PRO A 48 2.60 14.69 -11.32
C PRO A 48 2.94 15.53 -10.07
N LEU A 49 4.17 15.40 -9.56
CA LEU A 49 4.61 16.04 -8.32
C LEU A 49 4.53 17.58 -8.37
N ASP A 50 4.76 18.16 -9.55
CA ASP A 50 4.67 19.60 -9.83
C ASP A 50 3.25 20.17 -9.70
N ARG A 51 2.21 19.33 -9.81
CA ARG A 51 0.79 19.72 -9.60
C ARG A 51 0.40 19.86 -8.13
N LEU A 52 1.24 19.42 -7.20
CA LEU A 52 1.01 19.64 -5.78
C LEU A 52 1.62 20.99 -5.39
N HIS A 53 0.80 21.96 -4.98
CA HIS A 53 1.26 23.32 -4.70
C HIS A 53 1.29 23.62 -3.20
N GLY A 54 2.18 24.53 -2.77
CA GLY A 54 2.25 25.00 -1.38
C GLY A 54 2.89 24.01 -0.40
N ILE A 55 3.55 22.96 -0.91
CA ILE A 55 4.19 21.89 -0.12
C ILE A 55 5.61 21.56 -0.62
N ASP A 56 6.32 22.55 -1.16
CA ASP A 56 7.62 22.36 -1.82
C ASP A 56 8.68 21.75 -0.90
N ALA A 57 8.72 22.17 0.37
CA ALA A 57 9.63 21.59 1.36
C ALA A 57 9.33 20.09 1.60
N GLN A 58 8.04 19.73 1.72
CA GLN A 58 7.62 18.34 1.93
C GLN A 58 7.88 17.48 0.69
N LYS A 59 7.68 18.03 -0.52
CA LYS A 59 8.04 17.38 -1.78
C LYS A 59 9.52 17.06 -1.84
N ALA A 60 10.38 18.05 -1.60
CA ALA A 60 11.83 17.87 -1.63
C ALA A 60 12.30 16.84 -0.60
N ALA A 61 11.82 16.92 0.64
CA ALA A 61 12.22 16.00 1.71
C ALA A 61 11.80 14.55 1.43
N LEU A 62 10.56 14.34 0.96
CA LEU A 62 10.07 12.99 0.66
C LEU A 62 10.74 12.41 -0.58
N LEU A 63 10.92 13.21 -1.63
CA LEU A 63 11.58 12.77 -2.86
C LEU A 63 13.03 12.35 -2.59
N ALA A 64 13.81 13.18 -1.88
CA ALA A 64 15.19 12.84 -1.53
C ALA A 64 15.29 11.56 -0.67
N THR A 65 14.32 11.33 0.22
CA THR A 65 14.27 10.11 1.03
C THR A 65 13.95 8.88 0.17
N ALA A 66 13.01 9.01 -0.76
CA ALA A 66 12.62 7.95 -1.68
C ALA A 66 13.74 7.58 -2.67
N GLU A 67 14.45 8.57 -3.22
CA GLU A 67 15.62 8.36 -4.08
C GLU A 67 16.71 7.57 -3.34
N ARG A 68 17.05 7.98 -2.11
CA ARG A 68 18.01 7.24 -1.28
C ARG A 68 17.56 5.80 -1.02
N LEU A 69 16.28 5.58 -0.74
CA LEU A 69 15.73 4.25 -0.54
C LEU A 69 15.84 3.40 -1.81
N ALA A 70 15.54 3.97 -2.98
CA ALA A 70 15.64 3.29 -4.27
C ALA A 70 17.09 2.92 -4.61
N ASP A 71 18.05 3.76 -4.24
CA ASP A 71 19.48 3.52 -4.41
C ASP A 71 20.07 2.53 -3.38
N GLY A 72 19.26 2.00 -2.47
CA GLY A 72 19.71 1.11 -1.40
C GLY A 72 20.57 1.80 -0.33
N ALA A 73 20.56 3.14 -0.30
CA ALA A 73 21.20 3.92 0.74
C ALA A 73 20.33 3.95 2.01
N ALA A 74 20.92 4.38 3.13
CA ALA A 74 20.13 4.65 4.33
C ALA A 74 18.99 5.63 3.99
N ALA A 75 17.79 5.41 4.50
CA ALA A 75 16.65 6.29 4.31
C ALA A 75 15.91 6.45 5.64
N HIS A 76 15.19 7.55 5.81
CA HIS A 76 14.44 7.82 7.03
C HIS A 76 12.99 7.35 6.89
N ASP A 77 12.42 6.88 8.00
CA ASP A 77 10.97 6.70 8.09
C ASP A 77 10.26 8.07 8.07
N VAL A 78 9.17 8.17 7.31
CA VAL A 78 8.43 9.42 7.14
C VAL A 78 7.00 9.30 7.67
N LEU A 79 6.63 10.21 8.58
CA LEU A 79 5.25 10.39 9.04
C LEU A 79 4.62 11.64 8.39
N LEU A 80 3.68 11.43 7.47
CA LEU A 80 2.85 12.50 6.92
C LEU A 80 1.55 12.64 7.72
N TRP A 81 1.33 13.82 8.32
CA TRP A 81 0.15 14.12 9.13
C TRP A 81 -0.51 15.44 8.68
N GLY A 82 -1.74 15.69 9.13
CA GLY A 82 -2.53 16.87 8.75
C GLY A 82 -4.00 16.56 8.44
N ALA A 83 -4.80 17.58 8.16
CA ALA A 83 -6.24 17.48 7.96
C ALA A 83 -6.66 16.56 6.79
N ARG A 84 -7.92 16.09 6.79
CA ARG A 84 -8.47 15.32 5.66
C ARG A 84 -8.46 16.19 4.40
N GLY A 85 -8.01 15.62 3.28
CA GLY A 85 -7.90 16.36 2.01
C GLY A 85 -6.63 17.20 1.85
N SER A 86 -5.70 17.20 2.82
CA SER A 86 -4.44 17.96 2.74
C SER A 86 -3.39 17.41 1.76
N GLY A 87 -3.76 16.47 0.87
CA GLY A 87 -2.85 15.93 -0.13
C GLY A 87 -1.81 14.89 0.34
N LYS A 88 -1.83 14.42 1.60
CA LYS A 88 -0.84 13.42 2.11
C LYS A 88 -0.71 12.19 1.23
N SER A 89 -1.82 11.51 0.93
CA SER A 89 -1.81 10.31 0.09
C SER A 89 -1.52 10.64 -1.38
N ALA A 90 -1.80 11.88 -1.84
CA ALA A 90 -1.42 12.30 -3.17
C ALA A 90 0.10 12.45 -3.27
N LEU A 91 0.71 13.13 -2.29
CA LEU A 91 2.15 13.32 -2.20
C LEU A 91 2.92 11.98 -2.20
N VAL A 92 2.52 11.01 -1.39
CA VAL A 92 3.17 9.68 -1.37
C VAL A 92 3.13 9.03 -2.75
N LYS A 93 1.96 9.03 -3.40
CA LYS A 93 1.79 8.40 -4.72
C LYS A 93 2.61 9.13 -5.80
N SER A 94 2.68 10.45 -5.73
CA SER A 94 3.38 11.31 -6.68
C SER A 94 4.90 11.20 -6.63
N VAL A 95 5.48 10.73 -5.52
CA VAL A 95 6.93 10.50 -5.41
C VAL A 95 7.32 9.12 -5.96
N THR A 96 6.39 8.16 -5.98
CA THR A 96 6.68 6.78 -6.35
C THR A 96 6.31 6.39 -7.78
N GLY A 97 5.66 7.26 -8.55
CA GLY A 97 5.25 6.92 -9.92
C GLY A 97 5.10 8.11 -10.83
#